data_AF-A0A0Q7BYQ8-F1
#
_entry.id   AF-A0A0Q7BYQ8-F1
#
_cell.length_a   1.000
_cell.length_b   1.000
_cell.length_c   1.000
_cell.angle_alpha   90.00
_cell.angle_beta   90.00
_cell.angle_gamma   90.00
#
_symmetry.space_group_name_H-M   'P 1'
#
loop_
_entity.id
_entity.type
_entity.pdbx_description
1 polymer ?
#
loop_
_entity_poly.entity_id
_entity_poly.type
_entity_poly.pdbx_seq_one_letter_code
_entity_poly.pdbx_strand_id
1 'polypeptide(L)'
;MRKTEKPLLVYLDSSDFSVMSDPKRVHEWDIERRGLERFVAQGDIHCVFSQAHIVELAPVESTHADLAIGKVDLLVSLCGRLSLPSMDRLVTEELLALREGRPRKFDVVNTEGDWFPAIDGLFNSSRAKLVEEAAGSVIEGLQQNRALRRVAKKLVKNGAPSAKLQRQLSAAPSIDAARDLQRTYPMREADARILARYLRGQAGKEEAHHAFTASLRDPRWLVRWLSSEGVDVSKFNGWLRDSSRRMQAVVEQLSAVARTIRTLPPDQLAALGPKTIAGKNAWDRLPDELVAKLAQRMADEWLPMPVAPLPLERLHETCAGLSVLLRTFYSAVWTSTTAQPRAPLASDLGDCYHAMYAPYVDIFRPDSFMAPHIERQTATFGTEVVPKLKRLLPAIEKRLRDRIVMK
;
A
#
# COMPACT_ATOMS: atom_id res chain seq x y z
N MET A 1 3.44 -15.67 36.09
CA MET A 1 3.56 -15.04 34.76
C MET A 1 2.15 -14.84 34.20
N ARG A 2 1.72 -13.60 33.93
CA ARG A 2 0.47 -13.38 33.20
C ARG A 2 0.61 -14.06 31.84
N LYS A 3 -0.35 -14.90 31.45
CA LYS A 3 -0.47 -15.39 30.06
C LYS A 3 -0.51 -14.14 29.19
N THR A 4 0.56 -13.85 28.46
CA THR A 4 0.71 -12.61 27.68
C THR A 4 -0.36 -12.63 26.60
N GLU A 5 -1.41 -11.85 26.79
CA GLU A 5 -2.41 -11.62 25.75
C GLU A 5 -1.73 -11.01 24.52
N LYS A 6 -2.26 -11.33 23.34
CA LYS A 6 -1.78 -10.72 22.10
C LYS A 6 -1.98 -9.19 22.22
N PRO A 7 -0.97 -8.36 21.93
CA PRO A 7 -1.10 -6.90 21.97
C PRO A 7 -2.24 -6.41 21.04
N LEU A 8 -2.88 -5.28 21.37
CA LEU A 8 -3.87 -4.67 20.48
C LEU A 8 -3.21 -4.19 19.18
N LEU A 9 -3.78 -4.51 18.03
CA LEU A 9 -3.34 -3.95 16.75
C LEU A 9 -3.98 -2.57 16.53
N VAL A 10 -3.16 -1.54 16.39
CA VAL A 10 -3.59 -0.15 16.21
C VAL A 10 -3.10 0.37 14.85
N TYR A 11 -4.01 0.90 14.06
CA TYR A 11 -3.71 1.56 12.79
C TYR A 11 -4.02 3.04 12.90
N LEU A 12 -3.03 3.87 12.62
CA LEU A 12 -3.17 5.33 12.56
C LEU A 12 -3.23 5.77 11.11
N ASP A 13 -3.81 6.92 10.84
CA ASP A 13 -3.81 7.52 9.50
C ASP A 13 -2.53 8.35 9.29
N SER A 14 -2.12 8.59 8.04
CA SER A 14 -0.94 9.39 7.70
C SER A 14 -1.03 10.83 8.27
N SER A 15 -2.26 11.34 8.40
CA SER A 15 -2.55 12.64 9.01
C SER A 15 -2.14 12.70 10.49
N ASP A 16 -2.24 11.59 11.23
CA ASP A 16 -1.82 11.53 12.63
C ASP A 16 -0.30 11.69 12.78
N PHE A 17 0.47 10.99 11.94
CA PHE A 17 1.92 11.15 11.93
C PHE A 17 2.32 12.58 11.56
N SER A 18 1.66 13.14 10.54
CA SER A 18 1.89 14.53 10.11
C SER A 18 1.64 15.54 11.23
N VAL A 19 0.57 15.38 11.99
CA VAL A 19 0.20 16.31 13.07
C VAL A 19 1.08 16.13 14.30
N MET A 20 1.38 14.89 14.69
CA MET A 20 2.20 14.60 15.87
C MET A 20 3.69 14.87 15.67
N SER A 21 4.19 14.86 14.42
CA SER A 21 5.59 15.15 14.10
C SER A 21 5.84 16.59 13.67
N ASP A 22 4.81 17.42 13.48
CA ASP A 22 4.95 18.82 13.06
C ASP A 22 5.65 19.64 14.17
N PRO A 23 6.85 20.20 13.94
CA PRO A 23 7.57 20.97 14.95
C PRO A 23 6.77 22.16 15.49
N LYS A 24 5.83 22.71 14.71
CA LYS A 24 4.99 23.83 15.13
C LYS A 24 3.85 23.41 16.06
N ARG A 25 3.45 22.14 16.01
CA ARG A 25 2.25 21.62 16.69
C ARG A 25 2.55 20.46 17.65
N VAL A 26 3.79 19.99 17.71
CA VAL A 26 4.21 18.83 18.51
C VAL A 26 3.78 18.93 19.97
N HIS A 27 3.79 20.14 20.55
CA HIS A 27 3.38 20.40 21.93
C HIS A 27 1.86 20.20 22.15
N GLU A 28 1.03 20.36 21.12
CA GLU A 28 -0.42 20.12 21.20
C GLU A 28 -0.77 18.63 21.36
N TRP A 29 0.13 17.74 20.91
CA TRP A 29 -0.11 16.31 20.77
C TRP A 29 0.89 15.44 21.54
N ASP A 30 1.68 16.06 22.42
CA ASP A 30 2.74 15.39 23.16
C ASP A 30 2.21 14.38 24.19
N ILE A 31 0.96 14.56 24.65
CA ILE A 31 0.27 13.59 25.52
C ILE A 31 -0.08 12.33 24.71
N GLU A 32 -0.73 12.49 23.57
CA GLU A 32 -1.12 11.39 22.69
C GLU A 32 0.10 10.63 22.18
N ARG A 33 1.13 11.35 21.69
CA ARG A 33 2.38 10.75 21.21
C ARG A 33 3.07 9.92 22.30
N ARG A 34 3.33 10.50 23.48
CA ARG A 34 3.99 9.77 24.58
C ARG A 34 3.14 8.64 25.13
N GLY A 35 1.82 8.79 25.13
CA GLY A 35 0.90 7.73 25.53
C GLY A 35 1.00 6.51 24.62
N LEU A 36 1.03 6.74 23.29
CA LEU A 36 1.23 5.67 22.31
C LEU A 36 2.61 5.02 22.45
N GLU A 37 3.69 5.83 22.53
CA GLU A 37 5.05 5.33 22.74
C GLU A 37 5.15 4.45 23.99
N ARG A 38 4.50 4.86 25.09
CA ARG A 38 4.43 4.08 26.33
C ARG A 38 3.70 2.75 26.15
N PHE A 39 2.53 2.73 25.51
CA PHE A 39 1.78 1.49 25.27
C PHE A 39 2.55 0.52 24.36
N VAL A 40 3.24 1.04 23.34
CA VAL A 40 4.11 0.24 22.47
C VAL A 40 5.29 -0.34 23.27
N ALA A 41 5.98 0.49 24.07
CA ALA A 41 7.11 0.04 24.88
C ALA A 41 6.73 -1.00 25.95
N GLN A 42 5.49 -0.96 26.45
CA GLN A 42 4.94 -1.93 27.39
C GLN A 42 4.49 -3.23 26.72
N GLY A 43 4.40 -3.26 25.38
CA GLY A 43 3.85 -4.38 24.63
C GLY A 43 2.33 -4.51 24.76
N ASP A 44 1.63 -3.47 25.21
CA ASP A 44 0.16 -3.48 25.31
C ASP A 44 -0.50 -3.32 23.93
N ILE A 45 0.15 -2.56 23.04
CA ILE A 45 -0.28 -2.37 21.66
C ILE A 45 0.86 -2.61 20.67
N HIS A 46 0.48 -2.94 19.45
CA HIS A 46 1.32 -2.94 18.27
C HIS A 46 0.72 -1.95 17.27
N CYS A 47 1.43 -0.86 17.00
CA CYS A 47 1.09 0.00 15.87
C CYS A 47 1.58 -0.65 14.57
N VAL A 48 0.78 -0.57 13.51
CA VAL A 48 1.13 -1.10 12.19
C VAL A 48 1.05 -0.01 11.13
N PHE A 49 1.90 -0.10 10.10
CA PHE A 49 1.82 0.76 8.92
C PHE A 49 1.50 -0.05 7.66
N SER A 50 1.26 0.61 6.53
CA SER A 50 0.98 -0.05 5.26
C SER A 50 1.57 0.72 4.08
N GLN A 51 1.42 0.20 2.87
CA GLN A 51 1.85 0.87 1.64
C GLN A 51 1.30 2.30 1.52
N ALA A 52 0.04 2.55 1.92
CA ALA A 52 -0.61 3.86 1.84
C ALA A 52 0.20 4.92 2.61
N HIS A 53 0.62 4.60 3.83
CA HIS A 53 1.49 5.46 4.63
C HIS A 53 2.77 5.85 3.90
N ILE A 54 3.46 4.89 3.28
CA ILE A 54 4.73 5.15 2.63
C ILE A 54 4.56 6.07 1.43
N VAL A 55 3.49 5.88 0.65
CA VAL A 55 3.16 6.72 -0.50
C VAL A 55 2.84 8.15 -0.06
N GLU A 56 2.11 8.33 1.04
CA GLU A 56 1.67 9.65 1.51
C GLU A 56 2.72 10.40 2.33
N LEU A 57 3.60 9.68 3.03
CA LEU A 57 4.70 10.26 3.80
C LEU A 57 5.95 10.52 2.96
N ALA A 58 6.03 9.95 1.75
CA ALA A 58 7.09 10.23 0.81
C ALA A 58 7.12 11.72 0.43
N PRO A 59 8.30 12.35 0.38
CA PRO A 59 8.41 13.74 -0.03
C PRO A 59 7.99 13.90 -1.49
N VAL A 60 7.12 14.88 -1.76
CA VAL A 60 6.76 15.25 -3.13
C VAL A 60 7.91 15.99 -3.82
N GLU A 61 8.66 16.78 -3.04
CA GLU A 61 9.81 17.57 -3.46
C GLU A 61 10.93 17.45 -2.41
N SER A 62 12.19 17.53 -2.85
CA SER A 62 13.36 17.43 -1.95
C SER A 62 13.41 18.52 -0.89
N THR A 63 12.82 19.69 -1.16
CA THR A 63 12.70 20.82 -0.22
C THR A 63 11.87 20.50 1.04
N HIS A 64 11.04 19.46 0.99
CA HIS A 64 10.20 19.02 2.11
C HIS A 64 10.76 17.77 2.83
N ALA A 65 12.01 17.40 2.56
CA ALA A 65 12.65 16.21 3.10
C ALA A 65 12.64 16.14 4.62
N ASP A 66 12.96 17.22 5.32
CA ASP A 66 13.06 17.23 6.79
C ASP A 66 11.71 16.93 7.46
N LEU A 67 10.62 17.48 6.92
CA LEU A 67 9.28 17.19 7.41
C LEU A 67 8.89 15.74 7.13
N ALA A 68 9.23 15.20 5.96
CA ALA A 68 8.98 13.80 5.63
C ALA A 68 9.77 12.86 6.56
N ILE A 69 11.05 13.19 6.84
CA ILE A 69 11.90 12.44 7.77
C ILE A 69 11.29 12.42 9.17
N GLY A 70 10.84 13.56 9.70
CA GLY A 70 10.21 13.62 11.03
C GLY A 70 8.96 12.75 11.15
N LYS A 71 8.11 12.74 10.10
CA LYS A 71 6.92 11.87 10.05
C LYS A 71 7.28 10.39 10.06
N VAL A 72 8.27 10.01 9.25
CA VAL A 72 8.72 8.62 9.15
C VAL A 72 9.48 8.18 10.39
N ASP A 73 10.22 9.07 11.05
CA ASP A 73 10.87 8.76 12.32
C ASP A 73 9.85 8.41 13.40
N LEU A 74 8.75 9.16 13.46
CA LEU A 74 7.63 8.84 14.35
C LEU A 74 6.95 7.51 13.95
N LEU A 75 6.68 7.29 12.65
CA LEU A 75 6.12 6.03 12.16
C LEU A 75 6.98 4.84 12.59
N VAL A 76 8.29 4.89 12.37
CA VAL A 76 9.20 3.80 12.77
C VAL A 76 9.31 3.68 14.29
N SER A 77 9.20 4.78 15.05
CA SER A 77 9.21 4.70 16.52
C SER A 77 8.00 3.97 17.09
N LEU A 78 6.82 4.12 16.47
CA LEU A 78 5.59 3.50 16.93
C LEU A 78 5.41 2.09 16.36
N CYS A 79 5.67 1.90 15.07
CA CYS A 79 5.41 0.64 14.37
C CYS A 79 6.61 -0.30 14.33
N GLY A 80 7.84 0.22 14.49
CA GLY A 80 9.05 -0.55 14.23
C GLY A 80 9.06 -1.09 12.80
N ARG A 81 9.00 -2.42 12.66
CA ARG A 81 8.89 -3.14 11.38
C ARG A 81 7.50 -3.73 11.13
N LEU A 82 6.56 -3.54 12.04
CA LEU A 82 5.23 -4.12 11.93
C LEU A 82 4.46 -3.43 10.81
N SER A 83 4.22 -4.17 9.73
CA SER A 83 3.51 -3.67 8.57
C SER A 83 2.34 -4.57 8.18
N LEU A 84 1.40 -4.02 7.44
CA LEU A 84 0.36 -4.75 6.74
C LEU A 84 0.81 -5.04 5.30
N PRO A 85 0.26 -6.08 4.65
CA PRO A 85 0.58 -6.40 3.26
C PRO A 85 0.30 -5.22 2.34
N SER A 86 0.98 -5.19 1.19
CA SER A 86 0.64 -4.26 0.12
C SER A 86 -0.79 -4.46 -0.37
N MET A 87 -1.35 -3.43 -1.01
CA MET A 87 -2.76 -3.44 -1.41
C MET A 87 -3.07 -4.57 -2.41
N ASP A 88 -2.19 -4.77 -3.39
CA ASP A 88 -2.27 -5.83 -4.38
C ASP A 88 -2.22 -7.22 -3.74
N ARG A 89 -1.32 -7.45 -2.78
CA ARG A 89 -1.21 -8.73 -2.06
C ARG A 89 -2.44 -8.99 -1.22
N LEU A 90 -2.91 -7.98 -0.47
CA LEU A 90 -4.10 -8.11 0.38
C LEU A 90 -5.31 -8.55 -0.44
N VAL A 91 -5.61 -7.83 -1.52
CA VAL A 91 -6.74 -8.13 -2.39
C VAL A 91 -6.56 -9.47 -3.10
N THR A 92 -5.34 -9.82 -3.53
CA THR A 92 -5.07 -11.11 -4.17
C THR A 92 -5.36 -12.27 -3.21
N GLU A 93 -4.89 -12.19 -1.98
CA GLU A 93 -5.16 -13.21 -0.95
C GLU A 93 -6.64 -13.32 -0.58
N GLU A 94 -7.34 -12.19 -0.48
CA GLU A 94 -8.79 -12.15 -0.27
C GLU A 94 -9.55 -12.85 -1.40
N LEU A 95 -9.24 -12.54 -2.66
CA LEU A 95 -9.89 -13.14 -3.83
C LEU A 95 -9.56 -14.63 -3.96
N LEU A 96 -8.31 -15.03 -3.65
CA LEU A 96 -7.92 -16.45 -3.58
C LEU A 96 -8.70 -17.20 -2.50
N ALA A 97 -8.83 -16.62 -1.32
CA ALA A 97 -9.60 -17.20 -0.23
C ALA A 97 -11.08 -17.35 -0.60
N LEU A 98 -11.67 -16.33 -1.25
CA LEU A 98 -13.05 -16.36 -1.73
C LEU A 98 -13.26 -17.48 -2.76
N ARG A 99 -12.35 -17.59 -3.74
CA ARG A 99 -12.37 -18.65 -4.76
C ARG A 99 -12.27 -20.05 -4.15
N GLU A 100 -11.40 -20.22 -3.17
CA GLU A 100 -11.13 -21.52 -2.53
C GLU A 100 -12.13 -21.83 -1.40
N GLY A 101 -13.10 -20.94 -1.16
CA GLY A 101 -14.07 -21.06 -0.09
C GLY A 101 -13.46 -21.02 1.32
N ARG A 102 -12.19 -20.61 1.44
CA ARG A 102 -11.46 -20.56 2.71
C ARG A 102 -12.04 -19.47 3.61
N PRO A 103 -12.11 -19.69 4.93
CA PRO A 103 -12.43 -18.63 5.87
C PRO A 103 -11.33 -17.57 5.83
N ARG A 104 -11.70 -16.34 6.22
CA ARG A 104 -10.78 -15.22 6.45
C ARG A 104 -9.79 -15.57 7.57
N LYS A 105 -8.68 -16.20 7.21
CA LYS A 105 -7.58 -16.57 8.11
C LYS A 105 -6.26 -16.41 7.37
N PHE A 106 -5.82 -15.18 7.17
CA PHE A 106 -4.43 -14.90 6.85
C PHE A 106 -3.91 -13.88 7.86
N ASP A 107 -2.69 -14.11 8.33
CA ASP A 107 -2.02 -13.17 9.22
C ASP A 107 -1.57 -11.97 8.41
N VAL A 108 -2.25 -10.85 8.63
CA VAL A 108 -1.95 -9.60 7.94
C VAL A 108 -0.74 -8.87 8.52
N VAL A 109 -0.28 -9.22 9.72
CA VAL A 109 0.83 -8.52 10.34
C VAL A 109 2.13 -9.17 9.89
N ASN A 110 2.90 -8.42 9.10
CA ASN A 110 4.25 -8.78 8.75
C ASN A 110 5.23 -8.12 9.74
N THR A 111 6.08 -8.94 10.37
CA THR A 111 7.08 -8.48 11.35
C THR A 111 8.39 -8.04 10.71
N GLU A 112 8.58 -8.32 9.43
CA GLU A 112 9.80 -8.02 8.67
C GLU A 112 9.72 -6.70 7.91
N GLY A 113 8.54 -6.09 7.83
CA GLY A 113 8.29 -4.86 7.07
C GLY A 113 8.04 -5.10 5.58
N ASP A 114 7.44 -6.22 5.18
CA ASP A 114 7.09 -6.49 3.77
C ASP A 114 5.80 -5.79 3.33
N TRP A 115 5.80 -4.46 3.38
CA TRP A 115 4.67 -3.59 3.00
C TRP A 115 4.55 -3.34 1.49
N PHE A 116 5.59 -3.66 0.71
CA PHE A 116 5.71 -3.29 -0.70
C PHE A 116 5.05 -4.34 -1.63
N PRO A 117 4.63 -3.94 -2.86
CA PRO A 117 4.03 -4.85 -3.84
C PRO A 117 4.88 -6.08 -4.15
N ALA A 118 4.29 -7.10 -4.77
CA ALA A 118 5.08 -8.22 -5.28
C ALA A 118 6.14 -7.71 -6.30
N ILE A 119 7.42 -7.80 -5.92
CA ILE A 119 8.55 -7.42 -6.80
C ILE A 119 9.00 -8.56 -7.69
N ASP A 120 8.29 -9.69 -7.66
CA ASP A 120 8.61 -10.85 -8.46
C ASP A 120 8.73 -10.49 -9.93
N GLY A 121 7.91 -9.57 -10.45
CA GLY A 121 8.03 -9.05 -11.81
C GLY A 121 9.39 -8.40 -12.14
N LEU A 122 10.03 -7.75 -11.16
CA LEU A 122 11.34 -7.08 -11.32
C LEU A 122 12.48 -8.11 -11.48
N PHE A 123 12.37 -9.27 -10.82
CA PHE A 123 13.35 -10.36 -10.89
C PHE A 123 12.96 -11.49 -11.86
N ASN A 124 11.68 -11.56 -12.24
CA ASN A 124 11.14 -12.48 -13.24
C ASN A 124 11.21 -11.89 -14.65
N SER A 125 11.31 -10.56 -14.80
CA SER A 125 12.02 -10.01 -15.95
C SER A 125 13.41 -10.62 -15.93
N SER A 126 13.74 -11.39 -16.96
CA SER A 126 15.01 -12.10 -17.05
C SER A 126 16.16 -11.19 -16.61
N ARG A 127 17.13 -11.71 -15.87
CA ARG A 127 18.32 -10.95 -15.42
C ARG A 127 18.94 -10.08 -16.53
N ALA A 128 18.74 -10.48 -17.79
CA ALA A 128 18.86 -9.65 -18.99
C ALA A 128 18.29 -8.23 -18.93
N LYS A 129 17.03 -8.03 -18.56
CA LYS A 129 16.37 -6.72 -18.50
C LYS A 129 16.97 -5.84 -17.42
N LEU A 130 17.23 -6.40 -16.23
CA LEU A 130 17.97 -5.69 -15.18
C LEU A 130 19.40 -5.33 -15.62
N VAL A 131 20.06 -6.21 -16.39
CA VAL A 131 21.37 -5.93 -17.00
C VAL A 131 21.25 -4.88 -18.10
N GLU A 132 20.21 -4.89 -18.94
CA GLU A 132 19.96 -3.88 -19.98
C GLU A 132 19.64 -2.50 -19.37
N GLU A 133 18.86 -2.45 -18.28
CA GLU A 133 18.53 -1.24 -17.53
C GLU A 133 19.76 -0.69 -16.78
N ALA A 134 20.49 -1.55 -16.07
CA ALA A 134 21.71 -1.16 -15.36
C ALA A 134 22.87 -0.81 -16.32
N ALA A 135 22.94 -1.46 -17.49
CA ALA A 135 23.88 -1.11 -18.55
C ALA A 135 23.34 -0.01 -19.47
N GLY A 136 22.17 0.58 -19.18
CA GLY A 136 21.55 1.62 -20.00
C GLY A 136 22.49 2.79 -20.28
N SER A 137 23.30 3.21 -19.30
CA SER A 137 24.34 4.24 -19.46
C SER A 137 25.48 3.82 -20.40
N VAL A 138 25.83 2.54 -20.43
CA VAL A 138 26.84 1.95 -21.34
C VAL A 138 26.27 1.71 -22.74
N ILE A 139 24.98 1.40 -22.84
CA ILE A 139 24.26 1.10 -24.07
C ILE A 139 23.78 2.37 -24.76
N GLU A 140 23.48 3.46 -24.04
CA GLU A 140 23.09 4.76 -24.61
C GLU A 140 24.15 5.33 -25.56
N GLY A 141 25.44 5.13 -25.27
CA GLY A 141 26.52 5.42 -26.22
C GLY A 141 26.50 4.56 -27.50
N LEU A 142 25.83 3.40 -27.48
CA LEU A 142 25.69 2.46 -28.59
C LEU A 142 24.33 2.58 -29.31
N GLN A 143 23.37 3.36 -28.79
CA GLN A 143 21.98 3.41 -29.27
C GLN A 143 21.76 4.12 -30.60
N GLN A 144 22.77 4.81 -31.14
CA GLN A 144 22.67 5.49 -32.43
C GLN A 144 22.59 4.54 -33.65
N ASN A 145 22.87 3.24 -33.48
CA ASN A 145 22.89 2.30 -34.61
C ASN A 145 21.97 1.07 -34.41
N ARG A 146 21.07 0.84 -35.36
CA ARG A 146 20.11 -0.29 -35.39
C ARG A 146 20.82 -1.65 -35.35
N ALA A 147 22.02 -1.74 -35.93
CA ALA A 147 22.85 -2.94 -35.90
C ALA A 147 23.36 -3.27 -34.48
N LEU A 148 23.72 -2.25 -33.70
CA LEU A 148 24.21 -2.40 -32.33
C LEU A 148 23.10 -2.86 -31.36
N ARG A 149 21.84 -2.46 -31.59
CA ARG A 149 20.70 -3.01 -30.83
C ARG A 149 20.51 -4.52 -31.04
N ARG A 150 20.77 -5.03 -32.25
CA ARG A 150 20.75 -6.48 -32.53
C ARG A 150 21.92 -7.20 -31.86
N VAL A 151 23.07 -6.53 -31.71
CA VAL A 151 24.24 -7.07 -30.99
C VAL A 151 23.99 -7.08 -29.48
N ALA A 152 23.38 -6.03 -28.91
CA ALA A 152 22.97 -5.99 -27.49
C ALA A 152 22.03 -7.15 -27.13
N LYS A 153 21.01 -7.41 -27.97
CA LYS A 153 20.14 -8.59 -27.82
C LYS A 153 20.87 -9.93 -27.95
N LYS A 154 22.01 -10.00 -28.65
CA LYS A 154 22.86 -11.20 -28.74
C LYS A 154 23.82 -11.34 -27.54
N LEU A 155 24.10 -10.26 -26.82
CA LEU A 155 24.98 -10.26 -25.65
C LEU A 155 24.28 -10.81 -24.39
N VAL A 156 22.97 -11.00 -24.44
CA VAL A 156 22.19 -11.69 -23.42
C VAL A 156 21.46 -12.88 -24.04
N LYS A 157 21.80 -14.11 -23.63
CA LYS A 157 21.19 -15.34 -24.15
C LYS A 157 20.50 -16.08 -23.00
N ASN A 158 19.22 -16.44 -23.18
CA ASN A 158 18.42 -17.17 -22.18
C ASN A 158 18.36 -16.50 -20.79
N GLY A 159 18.37 -15.17 -20.75
CA GLY A 159 18.31 -14.43 -19.48
C GLY A 159 19.63 -14.29 -18.74
N ALA A 160 20.73 -14.89 -19.22
CA ALA A 160 22.06 -14.76 -18.65
C ALA A 160 22.98 -13.88 -19.53
N PRO A 161 23.86 -13.06 -18.93
CA PRO A 161 24.87 -12.34 -19.70
C PRO A 161 25.76 -13.34 -20.44
N SER A 162 26.02 -13.08 -21.72
CA SER A 162 27.01 -13.86 -22.49
C SER A 162 28.38 -13.77 -21.85
N ALA A 163 29.25 -14.77 -22.05
CA ALA A 163 30.60 -14.77 -21.50
C ALA A 163 31.40 -13.49 -21.85
N LYS A 164 31.13 -12.88 -23.02
CA LYS A 164 31.72 -11.61 -23.45
C LYS A 164 31.22 -10.43 -22.60
N LEU A 165 29.90 -10.32 -22.40
CA LEU A 165 29.30 -9.31 -21.54
C LEU A 165 29.71 -9.51 -20.07
N GLN A 166 29.81 -10.76 -19.63
CA GLN A 166 30.24 -11.10 -18.28
C GLN A 166 31.70 -10.70 -18.02
N ARG A 167 32.60 -10.86 -19.01
CA ARG A 167 33.98 -10.33 -18.94
C ARG A 167 34.01 -8.81 -18.89
N GLN A 168 33.17 -8.12 -19.67
CA GLN A 168 33.10 -6.65 -19.64
C GLN A 168 32.55 -6.13 -18.31
N LEU A 169 31.49 -6.75 -17.77
CA LEU A 169 30.91 -6.42 -16.46
C LEU A 169 31.86 -6.76 -15.30
N SER A 170 32.71 -7.78 -15.46
CA SER A 170 33.73 -8.14 -14.46
C SER A 170 34.97 -7.24 -14.53
N ALA A 171 35.20 -6.57 -15.66
CA ALA A 171 36.28 -5.60 -15.84
C ALA A 171 35.90 -4.18 -15.38
N ALA A 172 34.60 -3.88 -15.27
CA ALA A 172 34.12 -2.63 -14.69
C ALA A 172 34.35 -2.60 -13.16
N PRO A 173 34.82 -1.49 -12.57
CA PRO A 173 34.99 -1.37 -11.12
C PRO A 173 33.66 -1.67 -10.41
N SER A 174 33.68 -2.54 -9.40
CA SER A 174 32.43 -2.96 -8.72
C SER A 174 31.70 -1.81 -8.01
N ILE A 175 32.41 -0.71 -7.75
CA ILE A 175 31.91 0.47 -7.04
C ILE A 175 30.97 1.29 -7.93
N ASP A 176 31.25 1.41 -9.22
CA ASP A 176 30.43 2.24 -10.13
C ASP A 176 29.05 1.60 -10.37
N ALA A 177 29.01 0.28 -10.56
CA ALA A 177 27.75 -0.45 -10.72
C ALA A 177 26.85 -0.38 -9.48
N ALA A 178 27.43 -0.43 -8.27
CA ALA A 178 26.66 -0.27 -7.04
C ALA A 178 26.09 1.15 -6.94
N ARG A 179 26.88 2.18 -7.26
CA ARG A 179 26.44 3.58 -7.23
C ARG A 179 25.32 3.86 -8.24
N ASP A 180 25.40 3.31 -9.44
CA ASP A 180 24.35 3.44 -10.45
C ASP A 180 23.03 2.77 -10.02
N LEU A 181 23.13 1.61 -9.37
CA LEU A 181 21.97 0.95 -8.76
C LEU A 181 21.36 1.82 -7.66
N GLN A 182 22.17 2.46 -6.82
CA GLN A 182 21.68 3.36 -5.76
C GLN A 182 21.03 4.64 -6.30
N ARG A 183 21.30 5.07 -7.53
CA ARG A 183 20.59 6.19 -8.15
C ARG A 183 19.20 5.79 -8.67
N THR A 184 19.03 4.51 -8.99
CA THR A 184 17.82 3.99 -9.65
C THR A 184 16.88 3.30 -8.68
N TYR A 185 17.43 2.63 -7.66
CA TYR A 185 16.68 1.84 -6.69
C TYR A 185 17.04 2.26 -5.26
N PRO A 186 16.07 2.21 -4.33
CA PRO A 186 16.26 2.58 -2.93
C PRO A 186 17.07 1.53 -2.18
N MET A 187 18.37 1.44 -2.46
CA MET A 187 19.26 0.42 -1.91
C MET A 187 20.39 1.03 -1.09
N ARG A 188 20.63 0.48 0.10
CA ARG A 188 21.86 0.75 0.86
C ARG A 188 23.05 0.21 0.09
N GLU A 189 24.23 0.76 0.38
CA GLU A 189 25.44 0.42 -0.38
C GLU A 189 25.78 -1.08 -0.28
N ALA A 190 25.65 -1.66 0.91
CA ALA A 190 25.87 -3.10 1.12
C ALA A 190 24.92 -3.95 0.27
N ASP A 191 23.64 -3.58 0.21
CA ASP A 191 22.61 -4.28 -0.55
C ASP A 191 22.82 -4.12 -2.07
N ALA A 192 23.17 -2.90 -2.51
CA ALA A 192 23.50 -2.61 -3.91
C ALA A 192 24.72 -3.42 -4.40
N ARG A 193 25.73 -3.64 -3.54
CA ARG A 193 26.89 -4.50 -3.86
C ARG A 193 26.49 -5.96 -4.05
N ILE A 194 25.53 -6.48 -3.28
CA ILE A 194 25.00 -7.83 -3.45
C ILE A 194 24.26 -7.94 -4.78
N LEU A 195 23.41 -6.97 -5.13
CA LEU A 195 22.73 -6.96 -6.41
C LEU A 195 23.72 -6.85 -7.58
N ALA A 196 24.75 -6.02 -7.47
CA ALA A 196 25.82 -5.94 -8.47
C ALA A 196 26.56 -7.29 -8.65
N ARG A 197 26.83 -8.02 -7.56
CA ARG A 197 27.37 -9.39 -7.62
C ARG A 197 26.41 -10.34 -8.32
N TYR A 198 25.11 -10.25 -8.04
CA TYR A 198 24.09 -11.06 -8.73
C TYR A 198 24.05 -10.79 -10.23
N LEU A 199 24.09 -9.53 -10.65
CA LEU A 199 24.15 -9.16 -12.07
C LEU A 199 25.41 -9.72 -12.77
N ARG A 200 26.52 -9.88 -12.05
CA ARG A 200 27.75 -10.57 -12.53
C ARG A 200 27.71 -12.10 -12.43
N GLY A 201 26.74 -12.66 -11.69
CA GLY A 201 26.57 -14.10 -11.50
C GLY A 201 27.38 -14.65 -10.34
N GLN A 202 27.73 -13.79 -9.39
CA GLN A 202 28.54 -14.06 -8.20
C GLN A 202 27.71 -14.15 -6.92
N ALA A 203 26.38 -14.04 -7.03
CA ALA A 203 25.41 -14.15 -5.93
C ALA A 203 24.16 -14.89 -6.44
N GLY A 204 23.42 -15.51 -5.52
CA GLY A 204 22.17 -16.23 -5.84
C GLY A 204 20.97 -15.29 -6.04
N LYS A 205 19.88 -15.81 -6.64
CA LYS A 205 18.62 -15.06 -6.79
C LYS A 205 18.04 -14.65 -5.44
N GLU A 206 17.99 -15.58 -4.49
CA GLU A 206 17.47 -15.32 -3.13
C GLU A 206 18.30 -14.28 -2.38
N GLU A 207 19.63 -14.33 -2.49
CA GLU A 207 20.53 -13.33 -1.88
C GLU A 207 20.27 -11.93 -2.45
N ALA A 208 20.08 -11.82 -3.77
CA ALA A 208 19.76 -10.56 -4.44
C ALA A 208 18.37 -10.03 -4.07
N HIS A 209 17.37 -10.91 -4.02
CA HIS A 209 16.01 -10.58 -3.63
C HIS A 209 15.96 -10.09 -2.18
N HIS A 210 16.65 -10.79 -1.27
CA HIS A 210 16.76 -10.37 0.12
C HIS A 210 17.46 -9.01 0.25
N ALA A 211 18.59 -8.80 -0.44
CA ALA A 211 19.28 -7.50 -0.40
C ALA A 211 18.39 -6.36 -0.92
N PHE A 212 17.67 -6.59 -2.01
CA PHE A 212 16.76 -5.59 -2.57
C PHE A 212 15.62 -5.23 -1.61
N THR A 213 15.01 -6.23 -0.98
CA THR A 213 13.90 -6.01 -0.03
C THR A 213 14.36 -5.45 1.30
N ALA A 214 15.56 -5.78 1.78
CA ALA A 214 16.11 -5.31 3.05
C ALA A 214 16.20 -3.78 3.16
N SER A 215 16.44 -3.09 2.04
CA SER A 215 16.42 -1.62 2.00
C SER A 215 15.01 -1.03 1.96
N LEU A 216 14.06 -1.69 1.28
CA LEU A 216 12.66 -1.27 1.23
C LEU A 216 11.94 -1.43 2.58
N ARG A 217 12.33 -2.44 3.37
CA ARG A 217 11.79 -2.70 4.72
C ARG A 217 12.07 -1.60 5.75
N ASP A 218 12.92 -0.63 5.42
CA ASP A 218 13.23 0.51 6.28
C ASP A 218 12.67 1.81 5.69
N PRO A 219 11.51 2.28 6.19
CA PRO A 219 10.92 3.53 5.76
C PRO A 219 11.87 4.74 5.88
N ARG A 220 12.73 4.79 6.91
CA ARG A 220 13.68 5.92 7.12
C ARG A 220 14.69 5.98 6.00
N TRP A 221 15.26 4.82 5.66
CA TRP A 221 16.17 4.72 4.53
C TRP A 221 15.49 5.15 3.24
N LEU A 222 14.28 4.64 2.98
CA LEU A 222 13.55 4.95 1.76
C LEU A 222 13.29 6.45 1.59
N VAL A 223 12.79 7.13 2.63
CA VAL A 223 12.49 8.57 2.55
C VAL A 223 13.75 9.41 2.39
N ARG A 224 14.86 9.03 3.04
CA ARG A 224 16.16 9.69 2.82
C ARG A 224 16.65 9.51 1.39
N TRP A 225 16.49 8.30 0.84
CA TRP A 225 16.83 8.03 -0.55
C TRP A 225 16.00 8.87 -1.51
N LEU A 226 14.69 8.96 -1.30
CA LEU A 226 13.78 9.80 -2.10
C LEU A 226 14.14 11.30 -2.05
N SER A 227 14.78 11.72 -0.96
CA SER A 227 15.20 13.11 -0.75
C SER A 227 16.59 13.42 -1.32
N SER A 228 17.34 12.41 -1.77
CA SER A 228 18.73 12.58 -2.19
C SER A 228 18.86 13.16 -3.60
N GLU A 229 19.86 14.01 -3.79
CA GLU A 229 20.12 14.65 -5.09
C GLU A 229 20.46 13.62 -6.17
N GLY A 230 19.87 13.80 -7.36
CA GLY A 230 20.13 12.95 -8.52
C GLY A 230 19.41 11.59 -8.51
N VAL A 231 18.51 11.34 -7.54
CA VAL A 231 17.60 10.19 -7.58
C VAL A 231 16.40 10.47 -8.50
N ASP A 232 16.13 9.54 -9.40
CA ASP A 232 14.94 9.56 -10.24
C ASP A 232 13.73 9.00 -9.48
N VAL A 233 13.12 9.87 -8.67
CA VAL A 233 11.92 9.56 -7.87
C VAL A 233 10.74 9.14 -8.76
N SER A 234 10.74 9.50 -10.05
CA SER A 234 9.65 9.16 -10.97
C SER A 234 9.54 7.66 -11.23
N LYS A 235 10.67 6.93 -11.23
CA LYS A 235 10.69 5.46 -11.40
C LYS A 235 10.14 4.73 -10.18
N PHE A 236 10.56 5.16 -8.99
CA PHE A 236 10.05 4.61 -7.74
C PHE A 236 8.56 4.91 -7.56
N ASN A 237 8.17 6.16 -7.82
CA ASN A 237 6.76 6.55 -7.82
C ASN A 237 6.00 5.78 -8.89
N GLY A 238 6.57 5.55 -10.07
CA GLY A 238 5.97 4.71 -11.11
C GLY A 238 5.69 3.30 -10.60
N TRP A 239 6.66 2.68 -9.94
CA TRP A 239 6.55 1.34 -9.36
C TRP A 239 5.50 1.25 -8.24
N LEU A 240 5.53 2.15 -7.25
CA LEU A 240 4.53 2.18 -6.17
C LEU A 240 3.15 2.61 -6.66
N ARG A 241 3.09 3.53 -7.62
CA ARG A 241 1.84 3.99 -8.19
C ARG A 241 1.28 2.97 -9.16
N ASP A 242 2.06 2.09 -9.79
CA ASP A 242 1.53 1.07 -10.70
C ASP A 242 0.56 0.11 -10.02
N SER A 243 0.89 -0.36 -8.81
CA SER A 243 -0.05 -1.17 -8.02
C SER A 243 -1.29 -0.36 -7.64
N SER A 244 -1.09 0.92 -7.32
CA SER A 244 -2.16 1.86 -6.96
C SER A 244 -3.01 2.27 -8.18
N ARG A 245 -2.44 2.32 -9.39
CA ARG A 245 -3.07 2.76 -10.65
C ARG A 245 -4.18 1.81 -11.05
N ARG A 246 -3.98 0.50 -10.85
CA ARG A 246 -5.03 -0.51 -11.10
C ARG A 246 -6.24 -0.27 -10.20
N MET A 247 -6.00 0.01 -8.92
CA MET A 247 -7.07 0.34 -7.97
C MET A 247 -7.68 1.73 -8.24
N GLN A 248 -6.86 2.70 -8.60
CA GLN A 248 -7.30 4.04 -8.97
C GLN A 248 -8.22 4.00 -10.18
N ALA A 249 -7.91 3.20 -11.22
CA ALA A 249 -8.78 3.04 -12.38
C ALA A 249 -10.17 2.49 -12.02
N VAL A 250 -10.23 1.57 -11.04
CA VAL A 250 -11.50 1.06 -10.50
C VAL A 250 -12.29 2.17 -9.80
N VAL A 251 -11.63 2.95 -8.94
CA VAL A 251 -12.26 4.05 -8.20
C VAL A 251 -12.67 5.20 -9.14
N GLU A 252 -11.89 5.51 -10.17
CA GLU A 252 -12.21 6.51 -11.18
C GLU A 252 -13.46 6.13 -11.96
N GLN A 253 -13.63 4.85 -12.30
CA GLN A 253 -14.86 4.34 -12.92
C GLN A 253 -16.06 4.52 -11.99
N LEU A 254 -15.94 4.19 -10.70
CA LEU A 254 -16.99 4.45 -9.71
C LEU A 254 -17.31 5.94 -9.58
N SER A 255 -16.29 6.79 -9.59
CA SER A 255 -16.43 8.24 -9.56
C SER A 255 -17.13 8.77 -10.80
N ALA A 256 -16.87 8.19 -11.97
CA ALA A 256 -17.53 8.54 -13.22
C ALA A 256 -19.01 8.14 -13.18
N VAL A 257 -19.33 6.93 -12.70
CA VAL A 257 -20.72 6.49 -12.50
C VAL A 257 -21.44 7.43 -11.54
N ALA A 258 -20.84 7.77 -10.40
CA ALA A 258 -21.42 8.72 -9.44
C ALA A 258 -21.63 10.12 -10.04
N ARG A 259 -20.69 10.61 -10.86
CA ARG A 259 -20.82 11.89 -11.58
C ARG A 259 -21.94 11.86 -12.62
N THR A 260 -22.08 10.78 -13.38
CA THR A 260 -23.18 10.60 -14.33
C THR A 260 -24.52 10.66 -13.60
N ILE A 261 -24.65 9.94 -12.47
CA ILE A 261 -25.85 9.97 -11.63
C ILE A 261 -26.15 11.40 -11.15
N ARG A 262 -25.12 12.18 -10.77
CA ARG A 262 -25.26 13.59 -10.35
C ARG A 262 -25.83 14.51 -11.43
N THR A 263 -25.60 14.19 -12.71
CA THR A 263 -26.05 15.03 -13.83
C THR A 263 -27.44 14.67 -14.35
N LEU A 264 -28.05 13.60 -13.85
CA LEU A 264 -29.37 13.17 -14.31
C LEU A 264 -30.47 14.09 -13.75
N PRO A 265 -31.37 14.60 -14.62
CA PRO A 265 -32.58 15.30 -14.21
C PRO A 265 -33.45 14.50 -13.22
N PRO A 266 -34.21 15.13 -12.31
CA PRO A 266 -35.03 14.43 -11.31
C PRO A 266 -36.03 13.42 -11.90
N ASP A 267 -36.58 13.72 -13.07
CA ASP A 267 -37.48 12.85 -13.84
C ASP A 267 -36.75 11.63 -14.43
N GLN A 268 -35.50 11.78 -14.86
CA GLN A 268 -34.66 10.65 -15.30
C GLN A 268 -34.18 9.82 -14.11
N LEU A 269 -33.90 10.48 -12.98
CA LEU A 269 -33.57 9.83 -11.70
C LEU A 269 -34.76 8.98 -11.21
N ALA A 270 -35.99 9.47 -11.39
CA ALA A 270 -37.23 8.76 -11.11
C ALA A 270 -37.52 7.65 -12.13
N ALA A 271 -37.19 7.85 -13.42
CA ALA A 271 -37.37 6.89 -14.50
C ALA A 271 -36.41 5.69 -14.44
N LEU A 272 -35.25 5.85 -13.79
CA LEU A 272 -34.42 4.73 -13.36
C LEU A 272 -35.17 3.79 -12.40
N GLY A 273 -36.31 4.20 -11.85
CA GLY A 273 -37.25 3.36 -11.13
C GLY A 273 -36.87 3.08 -9.67
N PRO A 274 -37.82 2.58 -8.86
CA PRO A 274 -37.61 2.23 -7.45
C PRO A 274 -36.60 1.08 -7.25
N LYS A 275 -36.23 0.38 -8.33
CA LYS A 275 -35.26 -0.72 -8.35
C LYS A 275 -33.83 -0.28 -8.62
N THR A 276 -33.57 0.99 -8.94
CA THR A 276 -32.22 1.38 -9.38
C THR A 276 -31.67 2.57 -8.60
N ILE A 277 -32.40 3.67 -8.39
CA ILE A 277 -31.83 4.89 -7.75
C ILE A 277 -32.84 5.72 -6.89
N ALA A 278 -34.14 5.42 -6.85
CA ALA A 278 -35.08 6.24 -6.05
C ALA A 278 -35.59 5.56 -4.76
N GLY A 279 -35.44 4.23 -4.65
CA GLY A 279 -35.85 3.47 -3.47
C GLY A 279 -34.67 3.22 -2.54
N LYS A 280 -34.86 3.46 -1.23
CA LYS A 280 -33.89 3.12 -0.16
C LYS A 280 -33.29 1.70 -0.36
N ASN A 281 -34.14 0.75 -0.74
CA ASN A 281 -33.79 -0.67 -0.93
C ASN A 281 -32.96 -0.98 -2.19
N ALA A 282 -32.97 -0.14 -3.23
CA ALA A 282 -32.18 -0.34 -4.44
C ALA A 282 -30.76 0.20 -4.28
N TRP A 283 -30.63 1.35 -3.62
CA TRP A 283 -29.35 1.93 -3.24
C TRP A 283 -28.60 1.09 -2.21
N ASP A 284 -29.30 0.42 -1.29
CA ASP A 284 -28.64 -0.48 -0.34
C ASP A 284 -27.98 -1.69 -1.04
N ARG A 285 -28.46 -2.07 -2.24
CA ARG A 285 -27.94 -3.20 -3.03
C ARG A 285 -26.90 -2.82 -4.09
N LEU A 286 -26.92 -1.56 -4.56
CA LEU A 286 -26.01 -1.09 -5.60
C LEU A 286 -24.51 -1.20 -5.19
N PRO A 287 -24.10 -0.89 -3.94
CA PRO A 287 -22.75 -1.18 -3.46
C PRO A 287 -22.40 -2.66 -3.60
N ASP A 288 -23.30 -3.56 -3.22
CA ASP A 288 -23.05 -5.01 -3.26
C ASP A 288 -22.79 -5.47 -4.69
N GLU A 289 -23.62 -5.05 -5.64
CA GLU A 289 -23.47 -5.41 -7.05
C GLU A 289 -22.20 -4.81 -7.69
N LEU A 290 -21.88 -3.55 -7.36
CA LEU A 290 -20.69 -2.87 -7.86
C LEU A 290 -19.42 -3.53 -7.31
N VAL A 291 -19.38 -3.76 -5.99
CA VAL A 291 -18.28 -4.44 -5.32
C VAL A 291 -18.09 -5.83 -5.91
N ALA A 292 -19.18 -6.57 -6.12
CA ALA A 292 -19.14 -7.90 -6.69
C ALA A 292 -18.59 -7.93 -8.12
N LYS A 293 -19.09 -7.05 -9.00
CA LYS A 293 -18.60 -6.93 -10.39
C LYS A 293 -17.12 -6.54 -10.44
N LEU A 294 -16.71 -5.62 -9.57
CA LEU A 294 -15.32 -5.20 -9.47
C LEU A 294 -14.42 -6.31 -8.95
N ALA A 295 -14.84 -7.03 -7.91
CA ALA A 295 -14.10 -8.17 -7.40
C ALA A 295 -13.94 -9.28 -8.45
N GLN A 296 -14.99 -9.60 -9.20
CA GLN A 296 -14.89 -10.57 -10.31
C GLN A 296 -13.87 -10.10 -11.36
N ARG A 297 -13.96 -8.84 -11.80
CA ARG A 297 -13.01 -8.29 -12.78
C ARG A 297 -11.57 -8.30 -12.26
N MET A 298 -11.36 -7.93 -11.00
CA MET A 298 -10.03 -7.98 -10.37
C MET A 298 -9.52 -9.41 -10.29
N ALA A 299 -10.39 -10.38 -10.00
CA ALA A 299 -10.01 -11.78 -9.99
C ALA A 299 -9.62 -12.29 -11.39
N ASP A 300 -10.38 -11.92 -12.42
CA ASP A 300 -10.08 -12.27 -13.82
C ASP A 300 -8.73 -11.69 -14.29
N GLU A 301 -8.36 -10.50 -13.80
CA GLU A 301 -7.12 -9.82 -14.18
C GLU A 301 -5.91 -10.23 -13.33
N TRP A 302 -6.10 -10.43 -12.02
CA TRP A 302 -4.99 -10.54 -11.06
C TRP A 302 -4.67 -11.98 -10.69
N LEU A 303 -5.62 -12.92 -10.83
CA LEU A 303 -5.35 -14.32 -10.52
C LEU A 303 -4.72 -15.03 -11.72
N PRO A 304 -3.76 -15.95 -11.48
CA PRO A 304 -2.97 -16.59 -12.54
C PRO A 304 -3.75 -17.58 -13.40
N MET A 305 -5.03 -17.84 -13.10
CA MET A 305 -5.87 -18.80 -13.83
C MET A 305 -7.29 -18.23 -13.98
N PRO A 306 -8.01 -18.60 -15.07
CA PRO A 306 -9.41 -18.23 -15.26
C PRO A 306 -10.24 -18.59 -14.02
N VAL A 307 -11.00 -17.63 -13.54
CA VAL A 307 -11.77 -17.74 -12.31
C VAL A 307 -13.19 -18.13 -12.69
N ALA A 308 -13.69 -19.25 -12.14
CA ALA A 308 -15.12 -19.51 -12.15
C ALA A 308 -15.85 -18.34 -11.46
N PRO A 309 -17.13 -18.07 -11.76
CA PRO A 309 -17.86 -17.00 -11.08
C PRO A 309 -17.68 -17.09 -9.56
N LEU A 310 -17.20 -16.01 -8.95
CA LEU A 310 -16.94 -15.95 -7.52
C LEU A 310 -18.26 -16.11 -6.74
N PRO A 311 -18.25 -16.75 -5.55
CA PRO A 311 -19.41 -16.80 -4.67
C PRO A 311 -19.62 -15.44 -3.97
N LEU A 312 -20.19 -14.49 -4.71
CA LEU A 312 -20.29 -13.07 -4.33
C LEU A 312 -21.06 -12.86 -3.01
N GLU A 313 -21.93 -13.79 -2.62
CA GLU A 313 -22.63 -13.79 -1.34
C GLU A 313 -21.69 -13.86 -0.13
N ARG A 314 -20.47 -14.39 -0.30
CA ARG A 314 -19.44 -14.49 0.74
C ARG A 314 -18.39 -13.39 0.68
N LEU A 315 -18.55 -12.45 -0.25
CA LEU A 315 -17.53 -11.45 -0.56
C LEU A 315 -17.25 -10.53 0.64
N HIS A 316 -18.28 -10.07 1.35
CA HIS A 316 -18.10 -9.18 2.51
C HIS A 316 -17.30 -9.87 3.63
N GLU A 317 -17.55 -11.16 3.85
CA GLU A 317 -16.92 -11.94 4.91
C GLU A 317 -15.47 -12.34 4.56
N THR A 318 -15.23 -12.64 3.29
CA THR A 318 -13.95 -13.23 2.84
C THR A 318 -12.99 -12.16 2.31
N CYS A 319 -13.51 -11.16 1.62
CA CYS A 319 -12.77 -10.03 1.07
C CYS A 319 -13.06 -8.75 1.87
N ALA A 320 -12.80 -8.81 3.19
CA ALA A 320 -13.19 -7.75 4.11
C ALA A 320 -12.54 -6.41 3.76
N GLY A 321 -11.27 -6.39 3.42
CA GLY A 321 -10.54 -5.19 3.05
C GLY A 321 -11.05 -4.58 1.76
N LEU A 322 -11.16 -5.37 0.69
CA LEU A 322 -11.72 -4.91 -0.58
C LEU A 322 -13.15 -4.37 -0.40
N SER A 323 -13.97 -5.07 0.40
CA SER A 323 -15.34 -4.66 0.71
C SER A 323 -15.38 -3.33 1.46
N VAL A 324 -14.57 -3.17 2.51
CA VAL A 324 -14.51 -1.92 3.27
C VAL A 324 -14.00 -0.77 2.41
N LEU A 325 -12.96 -0.95 1.60
CA LEU A 325 -12.45 0.08 0.69
C LEU A 325 -13.56 0.59 -0.23
N LEU A 326 -14.20 -0.31 -0.97
CA LEU A 326 -15.15 0.06 -2.01
C LEU A 326 -16.46 0.63 -1.44
N ARG A 327 -16.97 0.05 -0.34
CA ARG A 327 -18.18 0.54 0.33
C ARG A 327 -17.96 1.86 1.05
N THR A 328 -16.78 2.07 1.64
CA THR A 328 -16.40 3.35 2.26
C THR A 328 -16.33 4.42 1.19
N PHE A 329 -15.62 4.15 0.07
CA PHE A 329 -15.53 5.06 -1.06
C PHE A 329 -16.91 5.46 -1.56
N TYR A 330 -17.76 4.46 -1.81
CA TYR A 330 -19.13 4.70 -2.25
C TYR A 330 -19.93 5.56 -1.26
N SER A 331 -19.84 5.26 0.04
CA SER A 331 -20.56 6.01 1.06
C SER A 331 -20.05 7.45 1.18
N ALA A 332 -18.75 7.70 1.06
CA ALA A 332 -18.15 9.04 1.14
C ALA A 332 -18.54 9.89 -0.08
N VAL A 333 -18.52 9.29 -1.27
CA VAL A 333 -19.00 9.92 -2.50
C VAL A 333 -20.49 10.25 -2.40
N TRP A 334 -21.31 9.36 -1.83
CA TRP A 334 -22.75 9.58 -1.70
C TRP A 334 -23.13 10.70 -0.73
N THR A 335 -22.47 10.77 0.43
CA THR A 335 -22.70 11.89 1.36
C THR A 335 -22.23 13.21 0.76
N SER A 336 -21.25 13.18 -0.12
CA SER A 336 -20.84 14.32 -0.94
C SER A 336 -21.86 14.68 -2.05
N THR A 337 -22.88 13.85 -2.31
CA THR A 337 -23.92 14.10 -3.33
C THR A 337 -25.31 14.39 -2.75
N THR A 338 -25.57 14.11 -1.47
CA THR A 338 -26.90 14.32 -0.88
C THR A 338 -26.83 15.05 0.47
N ALA A 339 -27.76 15.99 0.70
CA ALA A 339 -27.92 16.86 1.88
C ALA A 339 -26.92 18.03 2.05
N GLN A 340 -25.60 17.83 1.91
CA GLN A 340 -24.61 18.93 1.92
C GLN A 340 -23.42 18.60 1.02
N PRO A 341 -23.46 18.99 -0.27
CA PRO A 341 -22.48 18.54 -1.23
C PRO A 341 -21.10 19.14 -0.93
N ARG A 342 -20.21 18.32 -0.36
CA ARG A 342 -18.77 18.59 -0.40
C ARG A 342 -18.25 18.19 -1.77
N ALA A 343 -17.32 18.96 -2.34
CA ALA A 343 -16.58 18.45 -3.49
C ALA A 343 -15.73 17.25 -3.03
N PRO A 344 -15.75 16.12 -3.75
CA PRO A 344 -14.82 15.03 -3.47
C PRO A 344 -13.38 15.54 -3.61
N LEU A 345 -12.53 15.23 -2.63
CA LEU A 345 -11.12 15.58 -2.65
C LEU A 345 -10.29 14.39 -3.14
N ALA A 346 -9.15 14.66 -3.75
CA ALA A 346 -8.22 13.60 -4.13
C ALA A 346 -7.72 12.79 -2.91
N SER A 347 -7.68 13.42 -1.72
CA SER A 347 -7.33 12.77 -0.45
C SER A 347 -8.33 11.70 -0.03
N ASP A 348 -9.62 11.82 -0.41
CA ASP A 348 -10.67 10.87 0.00
C ASP A 348 -10.40 9.46 -0.53
N LEU A 349 -9.68 9.37 -1.66
CA LEU A 349 -9.22 8.10 -2.20
C LEU A 349 -8.08 7.51 -1.37
N GLY A 350 -7.14 8.34 -0.91
CA GLY A 350 -6.08 7.94 0.03
C GLY A 350 -6.68 7.36 1.31
N ASP A 351 -7.66 8.04 1.88
CA ASP A 351 -8.36 7.59 3.09
C ASP A 351 -9.08 6.24 2.87
N CYS A 352 -9.61 6.00 1.67
CA CYS A 352 -10.20 4.69 1.31
C CYS A 352 -9.15 3.58 1.21
N TYR A 353 -7.91 3.89 0.78
CA TYR A 353 -6.81 2.93 0.82
C TYR A 353 -6.41 2.57 2.25
N HIS A 354 -6.42 3.54 3.16
CA HIS A 354 -6.26 3.27 4.58
C HIS A 354 -7.40 2.38 5.11
N ALA A 355 -8.66 2.70 4.77
CA ALA A 355 -9.85 1.97 5.24
C ALA A 355 -9.84 0.47 4.92
N MET A 356 -9.21 0.07 3.81
CA MET A 356 -9.03 -1.35 3.45
C MET A 356 -8.41 -2.20 4.56
N TYR A 357 -7.57 -1.59 5.41
CA TYR A 357 -6.89 -2.28 6.49
C TYR A 357 -7.71 -2.32 7.79
N ALA A 358 -8.78 -1.52 7.90
CA ALA A 358 -9.57 -1.39 9.11
C ALA A 358 -10.11 -2.74 9.64
N PRO A 359 -10.65 -3.65 8.82
CA PRO A 359 -11.12 -4.96 9.30
C PRO A 359 -10.08 -5.80 10.03
N TYR A 360 -8.80 -5.51 9.83
CA TYR A 360 -7.67 -6.33 10.24
C TYR A 360 -6.99 -5.86 11.52
N VAL A 361 -7.48 -4.78 12.13
CA VAL A 361 -6.94 -4.20 13.35
C VAL A 361 -8.00 -4.08 14.43
N ASP A 362 -7.54 -4.00 15.68
CA ASP A 362 -8.43 -3.83 16.83
C ASP A 362 -8.94 -2.39 16.93
N ILE A 363 -8.08 -1.42 16.65
CA ILE A 363 -8.39 0.01 16.68
C ILE A 363 -7.91 0.66 15.38
N PHE A 364 -8.80 1.40 14.73
CA PHE A 364 -8.51 2.13 13.49
C PHE A 364 -8.82 3.62 13.68
N ARG A 365 -7.82 4.49 13.46
CA ARG A 365 -7.97 5.95 13.51
C ARG A 365 -7.95 6.48 12.06
N PRO A 366 -9.11 6.83 11.47
CA PRO A 366 -9.21 7.60 10.23
C PRO A 366 -9.36 9.09 10.50
N ASP A 367 -9.27 9.94 9.48
CA ASP A 367 -9.77 11.31 9.58
C ASP A 367 -11.24 11.35 10.04
N SER A 368 -11.63 12.47 10.64
CA SER A 368 -12.97 12.59 11.24
C SER A 368 -14.11 12.56 10.23
N PHE A 369 -13.85 12.89 8.97
CA PHE A 369 -14.85 12.86 7.91
C PHE A 369 -15.09 11.42 7.46
N MET A 370 -14.04 10.61 7.31
CA MET A 370 -14.16 9.22 6.87
C MET A 370 -14.59 8.26 7.99
N ALA A 371 -14.37 8.62 9.26
CA ALA A 371 -14.75 7.81 10.41
C ALA A 371 -16.17 7.19 10.35
N PRO A 372 -17.27 7.96 10.17
CA PRO A 372 -18.62 7.38 10.10
C PRO A 372 -18.83 6.45 8.88
N HIS A 373 -18.09 6.68 7.79
CA HIS A 373 -18.16 5.82 6.61
C HIS A 373 -17.49 4.47 6.88
N ILE A 374 -16.31 4.49 7.49
CA ILE A 374 -15.51 3.30 7.80
C ILE A 374 -16.13 2.49 8.93
N GLU A 375 -16.60 3.16 10.00
CA GLU A 375 -17.27 2.51 11.14
C GLU A 375 -18.46 1.66 10.69
N ARG A 376 -19.28 2.18 9.78
CA ARG A 376 -20.42 1.44 9.23
C ARG A 376 -20.00 0.13 8.54
N GLN A 377 -18.89 0.14 7.81
CA GLN A 377 -18.43 -1.04 7.07
C GLN A 377 -17.62 -2.01 7.94
N THR A 378 -17.14 -1.57 9.09
CA THR A 378 -16.26 -2.34 9.97
C THR A 378 -16.95 -2.92 11.19
N ALA A 379 -18.21 -2.54 11.45
CA ALA A 379 -19.00 -3.00 12.59
C ALA A 379 -19.03 -4.53 12.76
N THR A 380 -19.00 -5.30 11.66
CA THR A 380 -19.01 -6.77 11.69
C THR A 380 -17.65 -7.41 11.96
N PHE A 381 -16.56 -6.64 11.96
CA PHE A 381 -15.19 -7.15 12.11
C PHE A 381 -14.60 -6.91 13.51
N GLY A 382 -15.34 -6.25 14.40
CA GLY A 382 -14.90 -6.01 15.78
C GLY A 382 -13.84 -4.90 15.93
N THR A 383 -13.58 -4.14 14.88
CA THR A 383 -12.69 -2.97 14.88
C THR A 383 -13.38 -1.78 15.53
N GLU A 384 -12.71 -1.13 16.48
CA GLU A 384 -13.15 0.14 17.04
C GLU A 384 -12.59 1.31 16.20
N VAL A 385 -13.49 2.07 15.56
CA VAL A 385 -13.12 3.24 14.77
C VAL A 385 -13.08 4.49 15.65
N VAL A 386 -11.93 5.16 15.72
CA VAL A 386 -11.72 6.31 16.61
C VAL A 386 -11.57 7.60 15.79
N PRO A 387 -12.59 8.48 15.75
CA PRO A 387 -12.64 9.62 14.83
C PRO A 387 -11.71 10.79 15.17
N LYS A 388 -11.15 10.80 16.38
CA LYS A 388 -10.36 11.92 16.92
C LYS A 388 -9.15 11.40 17.66
N LEU A 389 -7.98 11.96 17.37
CA LEU A 389 -6.72 11.59 18.02
C LEU A 389 -6.79 11.68 19.55
N LYS A 390 -7.44 12.71 20.11
CA LYS A 390 -7.66 12.86 21.57
C LYS A 390 -8.46 11.72 22.23
N ARG A 391 -9.21 10.94 21.43
CA ARG A 391 -10.00 9.80 21.92
C ARG A 391 -9.25 8.47 21.80
N LEU A 392 -8.06 8.46 21.21
CA LEU A 392 -7.29 7.25 20.93
C LEU A 392 -6.79 6.57 22.21
N LEU A 393 -6.12 7.30 23.11
CA LEU A 393 -5.61 6.71 24.36
C LEU A 393 -6.76 6.15 25.23
N PRO A 394 -7.87 6.89 25.47
CA PRO A 394 -9.00 6.33 26.21
C PRO A 394 -9.61 5.08 25.56
N ALA A 395 -9.68 5.01 24.23
CA ALA A 395 -10.18 3.83 23.52
C ALA A 395 -9.25 2.62 23.72
N ILE A 396 -7.93 2.81 23.60
CA ILE A 396 -6.93 1.76 23.89
C ILE A 396 -7.10 1.25 25.32
N GLU A 397 -7.13 2.15 26.30
CA GLU A 397 -7.27 1.76 27.71
C GLU A 397 -8.57 1.01 27.99
N LYS A 398 -9.69 1.46 27.41
CA LYS A 398 -10.97 0.76 27.50
C LYS A 398 -10.84 -0.65 26.94
N ARG A 399 -10.27 -0.81 25.75
CA ARG A 399 -10.18 -2.12 25.09
C ARG A 399 -9.25 -3.08 25.83
N LEU A 400 -8.15 -2.58 26.41
CA LEU A 400 -7.29 -3.36 27.30
C LEU A 400 -8.03 -3.82 28.55
N ARG A 401 -8.84 -2.96 29.18
CA ARG A 401 -9.68 -3.35 30.34
C ARG A 401 -10.72 -4.40 29.97
N ASP A 402 -11.42 -4.24 28.86
CA ASP A 402 -12.47 -5.17 28.43
C ASP A 402 -11.91 -6.59 28.21
N ARG A 403 -10.66 -6.72 27.72
CA ARG A 403 -9.99 -8.02 27.58
C ARG A 403 -9.71 -8.72 28.91
N ILE A 404 -9.45 -7.96 29.97
CA ILE A 404 -9.22 -8.49 31.33
C ILE A 404 -10.52 -9.03 31.93
N VAL A 405 -11.66 -8.37 31.67
CA VAL A 405 -12.97 -8.72 32.26
C VAL A 405 -13.65 -9.91 31.57
N MET A 406 -13.34 -10.17 30.30
CA MET A 406 -13.89 -11.33 29.56
C MET A 406 -13.19 -12.66 29.89
N LYS A 407 -12.26 -12.66 30.86
CA LYS A 407 -11.64 -13.85 31.44
C LYS A 407 -12.30 -14.20 32.76
#